data_AF-A0AAU0F3H5-F1
#
_entry.id   AF-A0AAU0F3H5-F1
#
_cell.length_a   1.000
_cell.length_b   1.000
_cell.length_c   1.000
_cell.angle_alpha   90.00
_cell.angle_beta   90.00
_cell.angle_gamma   90.00
#
_symmetry.space_group_name_H-M   'P 1'
#
loop_
_entity.id
_entity.type
_entity.pdbx_description
1 polymer ?
#
loop_
_entity_poly.entity_id
_entity_poly.type
_entity_poly.pdbx_seq_one_letter_code
_entity_poly.pdbx_strand_id
1 'polypeptide(L)'
;MSGILYFVPTPIGNLEDMTFRAIKVLKEVDYILCEDTRTSGVLLKHYEISKPLKSYHLHNEHQATERVIQDLKNGQNIAIITMRERQASQTLAIY
;
A
#
# COMPACT_ATOMS: atom_id res chain seq x y z
N MET A 1 6.85 -1.70 22.68
CA MET A 1 6.56 -2.90 21.86
C MET A 1 6.79 -2.51 20.42
N SER A 2 7.44 -3.33 19.59
CA SER A 2 7.62 -2.99 18.17
C SER A 2 6.28 -3.08 17.43
N GLY A 3 6.08 -2.17 16.48
CA GLY A 3 4.94 -2.15 15.59
C GLY A 3 5.01 -3.24 14.52
N ILE A 4 3.92 -3.41 13.80
CA ILE A 4 3.75 -4.47 12.80
C ILE A 4 3.71 -3.86 11.40
N LEU A 5 4.46 -4.46 10.48
CA LEU A 5 4.38 -4.17 9.06
C LEU A 5 3.47 -5.20 8.38
N TYR A 6 2.34 -4.73 7.84
CA TYR A 6 1.38 -5.55 7.14
C TYR A 6 1.58 -5.44 5.63
N PHE A 7 1.68 -6.58 4.95
CA PHE A 7 1.60 -6.64 3.49
C PHE A 7 0.16 -6.93 3.09
N VAL A 8 -0.47 -5.97 2.43
CA VAL A 8 -1.87 -6.03 2.04
C VAL A 8 -1.97 -6.11 0.52
N PRO A 9 -2.39 -7.25 -0.05
CA PRO A 9 -2.60 -7.36 -1.48
C PRO A 9 -3.80 -6.51 -1.89
N THR A 10 -3.69 -5.85 -3.05
CA THR A 10 -4.82 -5.16 -3.68
C THR A 10 -5.50 -6.09 -4.68
N PRO A 11 -6.83 -6.00 -4.84
CA PRO A 11 -7.55 -6.84 -5.79
C PRO A 11 -7.20 -6.50 -7.25
N ILE A 12 -7.21 -7.51 -8.12
CA ILE A 12 -6.94 -7.33 -9.55
C ILE A 12 -8.26 -7.04 -10.27
N GLY A 13 -8.67 -5.77 -10.23
CA GLY A 13 -9.82 -5.28 -11.00
C GLY A 13 -11.12 -5.18 -10.21
N ASN A 14 -11.61 -6.28 -9.62
CA ASN A 14 -12.84 -6.25 -8.85
C ASN A 14 -12.58 -5.83 -7.40
N LEU A 15 -13.10 -4.67 -6.99
CA LEU A 15 -12.88 -4.16 -5.64
C LEU A 15 -13.37 -5.16 -4.58
N GLU A 16 -14.50 -5.83 -4.80
CA GLU A 16 -15.12 -6.77 -3.85
C GLU A 16 -14.24 -7.98 -3.48
N ASP A 17 -13.19 -8.27 -4.26
CA ASP A 17 -12.24 -9.33 -3.96
C ASP A 17 -11.33 -9.00 -2.75
N MET A 18 -11.41 -7.77 -2.23
CA MET A 18 -10.66 -7.38 -1.04
C MET A 18 -11.24 -8.04 0.21
N THR A 19 -10.38 -8.72 0.98
CA THR A 19 -10.84 -9.42 2.19
C THR A 19 -11.23 -8.45 3.30
N PHE A 20 -12.18 -8.85 4.16
CA PHE A 20 -12.52 -8.10 5.37
C PHE A 20 -11.32 -7.84 6.28
N ARG A 21 -10.36 -8.78 6.32
CA ARG A 21 -9.12 -8.65 7.08
C ARG A 21 -8.25 -7.51 6.53
N ALA A 22 -8.09 -7.42 5.21
CA ALA A 22 -7.33 -6.36 4.55
C ALA A 22 -7.94 -4.98 4.87
N ILE A 23 -9.26 -4.85 4.70
CA ILE A 23 -9.98 -3.60 5.02
C ILE A 23 -9.76 -3.21 6.48
N LYS A 24 -9.92 -4.16 7.42
CA LYS A 24 -9.72 -3.92 8.85
C LYS A 24 -8.29 -3.44 9.15
N VAL A 25 -7.28 -4.13 8.64
CA VAL A 25 -5.87 -3.74 8.83
C VAL A 25 -5.64 -2.32 8.32
N LEU A 26 -6.09 -2.00 7.10
CA LEU A 26 -5.91 -0.67 6.52
C LEU A 26 -6.64 0.44 7.32
N LYS A 27 -7.72 0.11 8.05
CA LYS A 27 -8.39 1.04 8.98
C LYS A 27 -7.69 1.19 10.33
N GLU A 28 -6.85 0.25 10.73
CA GLU A 28 -6.22 0.22 12.07
C GLU A 28 -4.79 0.77 12.07
N VAL A 29 -4.05 0.64 10.97
CA VAL A 29 -2.66 1.13 10.87
C VAL A 29 -2.54 2.65 11.01
N ASP A 30 -1.35 3.12 11.39
CA ASP A 30 -1.02 4.54 11.54
C ASP A 30 -0.89 5.24 10.19
N TYR A 31 -0.31 4.55 9.19
CA TYR A 31 -0.24 5.02 7.81
C TYR A 31 -0.08 3.87 6.81
N ILE A 32 -0.34 4.19 5.54
CA ILE A 32 -0.30 3.27 4.41
C ILE A 32 0.80 3.71 3.46
N LEU A 33 1.70 2.79 3.14
CA LEU A 33 2.73 2.92 2.11
C LEU A 33 2.18 2.38 0.79
N CYS A 34 2.43 3.10 -0.29
CA CYS A 34 2.02 2.70 -1.62
C CYS A 34 3.01 3.19 -2.69
N GLU A 35 2.96 2.59 -3.87
CA GLU A 35 3.74 3.05 -5.02
C GLU A 35 3.16 4.35 -5.62
N ASP A 36 1.86 4.38 -5.88
CA ASP A 36 1.14 5.54 -6.42
C ASP A 36 -0.01 5.95 -5.50
N THR A 37 0.11 7.13 -4.90
CA THR A 37 -0.90 7.69 -3.98
C THR A 37 -2.21 8.06 -4.68
N ARG A 38 -2.20 8.33 -6.00
CA ARG A 38 -3.41 8.66 -6.76
C ARG A 38 -4.31 7.44 -6.91
N THR A 39 -3.74 6.33 -7.40
CA THR A 39 -4.47 5.06 -7.58
C THR A 39 -4.90 4.48 -6.24
N SER A 40 -3.98 4.48 -5.28
CA SER A 40 -4.25 4.00 -3.92
C SER A 40 -5.32 4.81 -3.20
N GLY A 41 -5.33 6.14 -3.38
CA GLY A 41 -6.35 7.01 -2.81
C GLY A 41 -7.77 6.66 -3.29
N VAL A 42 -7.93 6.26 -4.55
CA VAL A 42 -9.24 5.80 -5.08
C VAL A 42 -9.69 4.51 -4.39
N LEU A 43 -8.78 3.54 -4.24
CA LEU A 43 -9.06 2.28 -3.54
C LEU A 43 -9.49 2.56 -2.08
N LEU A 44 -8.71 3.36 -1.35
CA LEU A 44 -9.02 3.67 0.04
C LEU A 44 -10.35 4.43 0.19
N LYS A 45 -10.64 5.35 -0.73
CA LYS A 45 -11.90 6.09 -0.73
C LYS A 45 -13.11 5.18 -0.90
N HIS A 46 -13.03 4.18 -1.78
CA HIS A 46 -14.11 3.20 -1.96
C HIS A 46 -14.45 2.45 -0.66
N TYR A 47 -13.44 2.20 0.17
CA TYR A 47 -13.57 1.49 1.45
C TYR A 47 -13.76 2.40 2.68
N GLU A 48 -13.91 3.71 2.45
CA GLU A 48 -14.01 4.72 3.49
C GLU A 48 -12.83 4.69 4.48
N ILE A 49 -11.63 4.46 3.94
CA ILE A 49 -10.39 4.42 4.72
C ILE A 49 -9.74 5.80 4.67
N SER A 50 -9.72 6.48 5.82
CA SER A 50 -9.05 7.77 6.00
C SER A 50 -7.77 7.59 6.79
N LYS A 51 -6.68 7.23 6.09
CA LYS A 51 -5.34 7.09 6.68
C LYS A 51 -4.30 7.86 5.86
N PRO A 52 -3.22 8.36 6.50
CA PRO A 52 -2.12 8.97 5.78
C PRO A 52 -1.54 8.02 4.74
N LEU A 53 -1.48 8.46 3.49
CA LEU A 53 -0.85 7.77 2.38
C LEU A 53 0.55 8.34 2.15
N LYS A 54 1.57 7.48 2.13
CA LYS A 54 2.96 7.83 1.85
C LYS A 54 3.44 7.06 0.63
N SER A 55 3.98 7.77 -0.34
CA SER A 55 4.62 7.15 -1.51
C SER A 55 5.94 6.51 -1.10
N TYR A 56 6.15 5.27 -1.51
CA TYR A 56 7.43 4.57 -1.41
C TYR A 56 8.01 4.41 -2.82
N HIS A 57 8.93 5.29 -3.20
CA HIS A 57 9.58 5.27 -4.52
C HIS A 57 11.02 4.78 -4.42
N LEU A 58 11.43 4.00 -5.43
CA LEU A 58 12.75 3.36 -5.56
C LEU A 58 13.94 4.35 -5.52
N HIS A 59 13.71 5.64 -5.81
CA HIS A 59 14.80 6.63 -5.91
C HIS A 59 15.35 7.13 -4.57
N ASN A 60 14.78 6.75 -3.41
CA ASN A 60 15.31 7.12 -2.09
C ASN A 60 15.24 5.97 -1.07
N GLU A 61 15.50 4.73 -1.55
CA GLU A 61 15.29 3.48 -0.80
C GLU A 61 15.93 3.46 0.59
N HIS A 62 17.18 3.93 0.74
CA HIS A 62 17.84 3.87 2.04
C HIS A 62 17.19 4.78 3.09
N GLN A 63 16.90 6.04 2.75
CA GLN A 63 16.28 6.97 3.71
C GLN A 63 14.83 6.60 4.03
N ALA A 64 14.07 6.15 3.02
CA ALA A 64 12.68 5.75 3.22
C ALA A 64 12.57 4.48 4.08
N THR A 65 13.45 3.49 3.83
CA THR A 65 13.48 2.24 4.60
C THR A 65 13.89 2.47 6.05
N GLU A 66 14.94 3.27 6.29
CA GLU A 66 15.38 3.60 7.65
C GLU A 66 14.28 4.26 8.48
N ARG A 67 13.51 5.17 7.86
CA ARG A 67 12.37 5.81 8.52
C ARG A 67 11.28 4.81 8.90
N VAL A 68 10.91 3.91 7.98
CA VAL A 68 9.91 2.86 8.26
C VAL A 68 10.38 1.93 9.38
N ILE A 69 11.66 1.53 9.37
CA ILE A 69 12.25 0.72 10.44
C ILE A 69 12.17 1.45 11.77
N GLN A 70 12.47 2.75 11.81
CA GLN A 70 12.40 3.53 13.04
C GLN A 70 10.97 3.68 13.54
N ASP A 71 10.01 3.95 12.65
CA ASP A 71 8.59 4.02 12.98
C ASP A 71 8.09 2.68 13.58
N LEU A 72 8.48 1.55 12.99
CA LEU A 72 8.19 0.21 13.52
C LEU A 72 8.82 -0.01 14.90
N LYS A 73 10.09 0.37 15.10
CA LYS A 73 10.74 0.28 16.42
C LYS A 73 10.04 1.13 17.48
N ASN A 74 9.47 2.27 17.06
CA ASN A 74 8.70 3.17 17.91
C ASN A 74 7.27 2.67 18.20
N GLY A 75 6.86 1.53 17.62
CA GLY A 75 5.56 0.92 17.89
C GLY A 75 4.47 1.23 16.86
N GLN A 76 4.79 1.93 15.77
CA GLN A 76 3.79 2.26 14.75
C GLN A 76 3.45 1.04 13.90
N ASN A 77 2.16 0.82 13.69
CA ASN A 77 1.64 -0.19 12.77
C ASN A 77 1.52 0.42 11.38
N ILE A 78 2.08 -0.24 10.37
CA ILE A 78 2.17 0.28 9.01
C ILE A 78 1.64 -0.77 8.05
N ALA A 79 0.86 -0.37 7.05
CA ALA A 79 0.52 -1.24 5.94
C ALA A 79 1.26 -0.84 4.67
N ILE A 80 1.72 -1.81 3.90
CA ILE A 80 2.13 -1.64 2.52
C ILE A 80 1.03 -2.25 1.65
N ILE A 81 0.47 -1.45 0.75
CA ILE A 81 -0.39 -1.98 -0.32
C ILE A 81 0.46 -2.26 -1.56
N THR A 82 0.44 -3.51 -1.99
CA THR A 82 1.15 -3.93 -3.19
C THR A 82 0.18 -3.95 -4.35
N MET A 83 0.47 -3.16 -5.38
CA MET A 83 -0.20 -3.25 -6.68
C MET A 83 0.66 -4.10 -7.59
N ARG A 84 0.03 -4.86 -8.49
CA ARG A 84 0.78 -5.41 -9.62
C ARG A 84 1.14 -4.21 -10.50
N GLU A 85 2.43 -3.98 -10.74
CA GLU A 85 2.83 -3.16 -11.89
C GLU A 85 2.05 -3.70 -13.10
N ARG A 86 1.24 -2.86 -13.74
CA ARG A 86 0.96 -3.08 -15.14
C ARG A 86 2.32 -2.93 -15.81
N GLN A 87 3.07 -4.03 -15.95
CA GLN A 87 4.08 -4.08 -16.98
C GLN A 87 3.37 -3.62 -18.24
N ALA A 88 3.86 -2.51 -18.78
CA ALA A 88 3.27 -1.87 -19.92
C ALA A 88 2.94 -2.95 -20.95
N SER A 89 1.70 -2.90 -21.43
CA SER A 89 1.23 -3.58 -22.61
C SER A 89 2.02 -3.07 -23.82
N GLN A 90 3.31 -3.40 -23.90
CA GLN A 90 4.10 -3.38 -25.11
C GLN A 90 4.14 -4.82 -25.61
N THR A 91 3.65 -5.03 -26.84
CA THR A 91 3.54 -6.32 -27.55
C THR A 91 2.21 -7.06 -27.38
N LEU A 92 1.15 -6.55 -28.01
CA LEU A 92 0.12 -7.33 -28.75
C LEU A 92 -0.90 -6.35 -29.35
N ALA A 93 -0.41 -5.50 -30.26
CA ALA A 93 -1.23 -4.74 -31.22
C ALA A 93 -0.80 -5.03 -32.66
N ILE A 94 -0.24 -6.22 -32.89
CA ILE A 94 0.09 -6.79 -34.20
C ILE A 94 -0.20 -8.29 -34.17
N TYR A 95 -1.47 -8.65 -34.06
CA TYR A 95 -2.09 -9.83 -34.66
C TYR A 95 -3.59 -9.57 -34.81
#